data_AF-A0A4S0JFF5-F1
#
_entry.id   AF-A0A4S0JFF5-F1
#
_cell.length_a   1.000
_cell.length_b   1.000
_cell.length_c   1.000
_cell.angle_alpha   90.00
_cell.angle_beta   90.00
_cell.angle_gamma   90.00
#
_symmetry.space_group_name_H-M   'P 1'
#
loop_
_entity.id
_entity.type
_entity.pdbx_description
1 polymer ?
#
loop_
_entity_poly.entity_id
_entity_poly.type
_entity_poly.pdbx_seq_one_letter_code
_entity_poly.pdbx_strand_id
1 'polypeptide(L)' 'MLVWSRPGRMLIWAVFALLFGVLFLAPLAVILLSSLAEQWNGVLPSGLTIEHYSNVVRGAAW' A
#
# COMPACT_ATOMS: atom_id res chain seq x y z
N MET A 1 27.10 -16.61 18.88
CA MET A 1 25.64 -16.80 18.75
C MET A 1 24.93 -15.48 19.05
N LEU A 2 24.79 -14.61 18.04
CA LEU A 2 24.42 -13.19 18.22
C LEU A 2 22.92 -12.93 18.52
N VAL A 3 22.07 -13.95 18.40
CA VAL A 3 20.59 -13.82 18.54
C VAL A 3 20.06 -14.38 19.88
N TRP A 4 20.93 -14.64 20.86
CA TRP A 4 20.48 -15.11 22.18
C TRP A 4 20.11 -13.97 23.14
N SER A 5 20.44 -12.72 22.80
CA SER A 5 20.02 -11.56 23.57
C SER A 5 18.56 -11.22 23.25
N ARG A 6 17.76 -10.93 24.28
CA ARG A 6 16.39 -10.43 24.15
C ARG A 6 16.28 -9.24 23.16
N PRO A 7 17.16 -8.20 23.21
CA PRO A 7 17.07 -7.09 22.26
C PRO A 7 17.39 -7.50 20.82
N GLY A 8 18.37 -8.38 20.59
CA GLY A 8 18.71 -8.85 19.24
C GLY A 8 17.54 -9.59 18.58
N ARG A 9 16.81 -10.40 19.36
CA ARG A 9 15.61 -11.09 18.87
C ARG A 9 14.48 -10.11 18.51
N MET A 10 14.24 -9.08 19.33
CA MET A 10 13.22 -8.07 19.03
C MET A 10 13.55 -7.27 17.76
N LEU A 11 14.82 -6.87 17.59
CA LEU A 11 15.25 -6.14 16.41
C LEU A 11 15.01 -6.95 15.12
N ILE A 12 15.34 -8.24 15.12
CA ILE A 12 15.11 -9.12 13.97
C ILE A 12 13.63 -9.23 13.64
N TRP A 13 12.77 -9.43 14.65
CA TRP A 13 11.32 -9.47 14.44
C TRP A 13 10.77 -8.15 13.91
N ALA A 14 11.27 -7.01 14.41
CA ALA A 14 10.85 -5.70 13.91
C ALA A 14 11.25 -5.49 12.45
N VAL A 15 12.49 -5.84 12.08
CA VAL A 15 12.97 -5.76 10.69
C VAL A 15 12.18 -6.71 9.79
N PHE A 16 11.94 -7.95 10.23
CA PHE A 16 11.12 -8.90 9.49
C PHE A 16 9.70 -8.38 9.27
N ALA A 17 9.04 -7.91 10.33
CA ALA A 17 7.68 -7.39 10.25
C ALA A 17 7.61 -6.14 9.37
N LEU A 18 8.62 -5.28 9.39
CA LEU A 18 8.70 -4.11 8.51
C LEU A 18 8.83 -4.54 7.04
N LEU A 19 9.78 -5.41 6.72
CA LEU A 19 10.01 -5.86 5.34
C LEU A 19 8.82 -6.62 4.79
N PHE A 20 8.29 -7.56 5.57
CA PHE A 20 7.07 -8.29 5.24
C PHE A 20 5.89 -7.33 5.10
N GLY A 21 5.67 -6.47 6.08
CA GLY A 21 4.59 -5.48 6.05
C GLY A 21 4.64 -4.62 4.79
N VAL A 22 5.79 -4.05 4.45
CA VAL A 22 5.96 -3.23 3.24
C VAL A 22 5.70 -4.05 1.98
N LEU A 23 6.26 -5.25 1.87
CA LEU A 23 6.10 -6.08 0.67
C LEU A 23 4.64 -6.45 0.38
N PHE A 24 3.86 -6.70 1.43
CA PHE A 24 2.45 -7.09 1.30
C PHE A 24 1.48 -5.90 1.26
N LEU A 25 1.75 -4.83 2.03
CA LEU A 25 0.88 -3.66 2.09
C LEU A 25 1.09 -2.72 0.91
N ALA A 26 2.28 -2.65 0.31
CA ALA A 26 2.54 -1.74 -0.81
C ALA A 26 1.62 -2.02 -2.03
N PRO A 27 1.45 -3.28 -2.50
CA PRO A 27 0.50 -3.57 -3.58
C PRO A 27 -0.95 -3.18 -3.26
N LEU A 28 -1.39 -3.40 -2.01
CA LEU A 28 -2.74 -3.00 -1.56
C LEU A 28 -2.89 -1.48 -1.51
N ALA A 29 -1.85 -0.77 -1.06
CA ALA A 29 -1.81 0.68 -1.07
C ALA A 29 -1.86 1.22 -2.51
N VAL A 30 -1.20 0.57 -3.47
CA VAL A 30 -1.32 0.92 -4.90
C VAL A 30 -2.76 0.79 -5.38
N ILE A 31 -3.45 -0.32 -5.09
CA ILE A 31 -4.86 -0.48 -5.47
C ILE A 31 -5.73 0.62 -4.85
N LEU A 32 -5.56 0.89 -3.56
CA LEU A 32 -6.32 1.91 -2.85
C LEU A 32 -6.09 3.30 -3.44
N LEU A 33 -4.83 3.68 -3.65
CA LEU A 33 -4.46 4.99 -4.17
C LEU A 33 -4.89 5.15 -5.64
N SER A 34 -4.79 4.10 -6.46
CA SER A 34 -5.33 4.09 -7.82
C SER A 34 -6.82 4.36 -7.84
N SER A 35 -7.59 3.82 -6.88
CA SER A 35 -9.04 4.09 -6.79
C SER A 35 -9.38 5.54 -6.47
N LEU A 36 -8.41 6.30 -5.95
CA LEU A 36 -8.54 7.70 -5.55
C LEU A 36 -7.79 8.65 -6.50
N ALA A 37 -7.26 8.15 -7.61
CA ALA A 37 -6.45 8.91 -8.54
C ALA A 37 -6.98 8.78 -9.98
N GLU A 38 -6.83 9.84 -10.76
CA GLU A 38 -7.15 9.84 -12.19
C GLU A 38 -6.12 9.02 -12.97
N GLN A 39 -4.84 9.17 -12.62
CA GLN A 39 -3.75 8.50 -13.32
C GLN A 39 -2.55 8.22 -12.40
N TRP A 40 -1.79 7.18 -12.76
CA TRP A 40 -0.55 6.79 -12.08
C TRP A 40 0.58 6.58 -13.09
N ASN A 41 1.20 7.68 -13.51
CA ASN A 41 2.28 7.66 -14.50
C ASN A 41 3.69 7.84 -13.89
N GLY A 42 3.80 7.99 -12.57
CA GLY A 42 5.06 8.22 -11.85
C GLY A 42 5.18 7.42 -10.56
N VAL A 43 6.10 7.82 -9.67
CA VAL A 43 6.27 7.16 -8.35
C VAL A 43 5.03 7.35 -7.47
N LEU A 44 4.39 8.51 -7.56
CA LEU A 44 3.17 8.85 -6.84
C LEU A 44 1.99 9.01 -7.80
N PRO A 45 0.76 8.74 -7.35
CA PRO A 45 -0.44 9.03 -8.12
C PRO A 45 -0.63 10.54 -8.28
N SER A 46 -1.43 10.93 -9.28
CA SER A 46 -1.78 12.33 -9.53
C SER A 46 -3.25 12.47 -9.90
N GLY A 47 -3.80 13.67 -9.68
CA GLY A 47 -5.23 13.96 -9.89
C GLY A 47 -6.10 13.21 -8.90
N LEU A 48 -6.20 13.69 -7.65
CA LEU A 48 -7.08 13.07 -6.66
C LEU A 48 -8.54 13.17 -7.12
N THR A 49 -9.24 12.04 -7.16
CA THR A 49 -10.62 11.96 -7.65
C THR A 49 -11.44 10.93 -6.87
N ILE A 50 -12.76 11.12 -6.89
CA ILE A 50 -13.76 10.16 -6.41
C ILE A 50 -14.70 9.72 -7.53
N GLU A 51 -14.44 10.15 -8.78
CA GLU A 51 -15.31 9.88 -9.93
C GLU A 51 -15.52 8.39 -10.15
N HIS A 52 -14.49 7.57 -9.94
CA HIS A 52 -14.56 6.10 -10.01
C HIS A 52 -15.72 5.54 -9.18
N TYR A 53 -15.87 6.01 -7.94
CA TYR A 53 -16.98 5.60 -7.06
C TYR A 53 -18.32 6.12 -7.55
N SER A 54 -18.37 7.37 -8.02
CA SER A 54 -19.59 7.96 -8.58
C SER A 54 -20.09 7.23 -9.84
N ASN A 55 -19.16 6.71 -10.65
CA ASN A 55 -19.45 5.97 -11.88
C ASN A 55 -19.98 4.57 -11.54
N VAL A 56 -19.41 3.91 -10.52
CA VAL A 56 -19.93 2.63 -10.01
C VAL A 56 -21.37 2.78 -9.52
N VAL A 57 -21.67 3.84 -8.75
CA VAL A 57 -23.02 4.06 -8.18
C VAL A 57 -24.04 4.44 -9.25
N ARG A 58 -23.67 5.28 -10.22
CA ARG A 58 -24.57 5.70 -11.30
C ARG A 58 -24.81 4.62 -12.36
N GLY A 59 -24.10 3.50 -12.26
CA GLY A 59 -23.95 2.54 -13.35
C GLY A 59 -22.98 3.11 -14.37
N ALA A 60 -21.87 2.42 -14.63
CA ALA A 60 -20.91 2.85 -15.62
C ALA A 60 -21.63 2.98 -16.96
N ALA A 61 -21.88 4.21 -17.41
CA ALA A 61 -22.34 4.49 -18.76
C ALA A 61 -21.14 4.17 -19.67
N TRP A 62 -21.15 2.94 -20.19
CA TRP A 62 -20.24 2.47 -21.21
C TRP A 62 -20.58 3.12 -22.56
#